data_AF-A0A354F3U2-F1
#
_entry.id   AF-A0A354F3U2-F1
#
_cell.length_a   1.000
_cell.length_b   1.000
_cell.length_c   1.000
_cell.angle_alpha   90.00
_cell.angle_beta   90.00
_cell.angle_gamma   90.00
#
_symmetry.space_group_name_H-M   'P 1'
#
loop_
_entity.id
_entity.type
_entity.pdbx_description
1 polymer ?
#
loop_
_entity_poly.entity_id
_entity_poly.type
_entity_poly.pdbx_seq_one_letter_code
_entity_poly.pdbx_strand_id
1 'polypeptide(L)' 'DIKLIAMIGAFLGWMDVIITIILSSFIGSVVGIALMIYLGKGRKYPVPFGPFLSLGGILSLFFNREIIEWYIGMSL' A
#
# COMPACT_ATOMS: atom_id res chain seq x y z
N ASP A 1 -6.80 -7.92 5.87
CA ASP A 1 -5.53 -7.19 6.01
C ASP A 1 -4.37 -8.09 6.41
N ILE A 2 -4.34 -8.70 7.60
CA ILE A 2 -3.27 -9.63 8.03
C ILE A 2 -3.02 -10.79 7.06
N LYS A 3 -4.06 -11.40 6.48
CA LYS A 3 -3.90 -12.46 5.46
C LYS A 3 -3.26 -11.96 4.16
N LEU A 4 -3.60 -10.73 3.73
CA LEU A 4 -3.02 -10.10 2.54
C LEU A 4 -1.55 -9.75 2.80
N ILE A 5 -1.27 -9.15 3.96
CA ILE A 5 0.09 -8.83 4.41
C ILE A 5 0.94 -10.11 4.53
N ALA A 6 0.38 -11.20 5.05
CA ALA A 6 1.07 -12.49 5.13
C ALA A 6 1.36 -13.08 3.73
N MET A 7 0.43 -12.95 2.78
CA MET A 7 0.69 -13.33 1.38
C MET A 7 1.78 -12.49 0.75
N ILE A 8 1.72 -11.16 0.92
CA ILE A 8 2.74 -10.23 0.39
C ILE A 8 4.11 -10.54 1.01
N GLY A 9 4.16 -10.83 2.32
CA GLY A 9 5.38 -11.24 3.00
C GLY A 9 5.91 -12.59 2.57
N ALA A 10 5.03 -13.54 2.24
CA ALA A 10 5.42 -14.86 1.76
C ALA A 10 5.96 -14.82 0.32
N PHE A 11 5.45 -13.92 -0.54
CA PHE A 11 5.84 -13.85 -1.95
C PHE A 11 6.97 -12.84 -2.23
N LEU A 12 6.94 -11.66 -1.61
CA LEU A 12 7.92 -10.59 -1.86
C LEU A 12 8.96 -10.47 -0.74
N GLY A 13 8.64 -10.93 0.47
CA GLY A 13 9.51 -10.85 1.63
C GLY A 13 9.08 -9.81 2.65
N TRP A 14 9.77 -9.79 3.79
CA TRP A 14 9.41 -8.97 4.95
C TRP A 14 9.67 -7.46 4.76
N MET A 15 10.59 -7.06 3.88
CA MET A 15 10.84 -5.65 3.53
C MET A 15 9.68 -5.05 2.74
N ASP A 16 9.18 -5.78 1.73
CA ASP A 16 8.04 -5.37 0.91
C ASP A 16 6.76 -5.19 1.72
N VAL A 17 6.57 -6.00 2.77
CA VAL A 17 5.44 -5.85 3.68
C VAL A 17 5.45 -4.47 4.34
N ILE A 18 6.60 -4.01 4.82
CA ILE A 18 6.73 -2.72 5.50
C ILE A 18 6.45 -1.57 4.53
N ILE A 19 7.05 -1.62 3.34
CA ILE A 19 6.85 -0.64 2.27
C ILE A 19 5.37 -0.59 1.85
N THR A 20 4.78 -1.76 1.61
CA THR A 20 3.37 -1.91 1.23
C THR A 20 2.44 -1.32 2.29
N ILE A 21 2.66 -1.58 3.58
CA ILE A 21 1.82 -1.06 4.66
C ILE A 21 1.90 0.47 4.73
N ILE A 22 3.10 1.04 4.58
CA ILE A 22 3.29 2.49 4.62
C ILE A 22 2.63 3.15 3.39
N LEU A 23 2.89 2.65 2.18
CA LEU A 23 2.30 3.18 0.95
C LEU A 23 0.77 3.03 0.93
N SER A 24 0.26 1.85 1.28
CA SER A 24 -1.18 1.61 1.32
C SER A 24 -1.89 2.49 2.35
N SER A 25 -1.28 2.72 3.51
CA SER A 25 -1.83 3.62 4.53
C SER A 25 -1.82 5.08 4.06
N PHE A 26 -0.74 5.53 3.42
CA PHE A 26 -0.65 6.89 2.89
C PHE A 26 -1.67 7.13 1.77
N ILE A 27 -1.72 6.24 0.78
CA ILE A 27 -2.66 6.32 -0.35
C ILE A 27 -4.09 6.14 0.14
N GLY A 28 -4.34 5.18 1.04
CA GLY A 28 -5.65 4.94 1.63
C GLY A 28 -6.15 6.12 2.46
N SER A 29 -5.26 6.85 3.15
CA SER A 29 -5.60 8.07 3.86
C SER A 29 -5.94 9.20 2.89
N VAL A 30 -5.11 9.46 1.88
CA VAL A 30 -5.35 10.52 0.88
C VAL A 30 -6.64 10.26 0.11
N VAL A 31 -6.82 9.04 -0.41
CA VAL A 31 -8.03 8.65 -1.15
C VAL A 31 -9.25 8.60 -0.22
N GLY A 32 -9.10 8.13 1.02
CA GLY A 32 -10.17 8.11 2.02
C GLY A 32 -10.65 9.52 2.37
N ILE A 33 -9.74 10.47 2.53
CA ILE A 33 -10.06 11.89 2.75
C ILE A 33 -10.72 12.49 1.50
N ALA A 34 -10.19 12.24 0.31
CA ALA A 34 -10.79 12.71 -0.94
C ALA A 34 -12.21 12.15 -1.14
N LEU A 35 -12.44 10.87 -0.85
CA LEU A 35 -13.77 10.25 -0.90
C LEU A 35 -14.71 10.83 0.14
N MET A 36 -14.24 11.10 1.37
CA MET A 36 -15.06 11.73 2.41
C MET A 36 -15.53 13.13 1.98
N ILE A 37 -14.67 13.90 1.32
CA ILE A 37 -15.01 15.22 0.77
C ILE A 37 -16.00 15.08 -0.39
N TYR A 38 -15.79 14.12 -1.30
CA TYR A 38 -16.59 13.99 -2.52
C TYR A 38 -17.96 13.33 -2.29
N LEU A 39 -18.05 12.32 -1.42
CA LEU A 39 -19.32 11.65 -1.11
C LEU A 39 -20.14 12.38 -0.04
N GLY A 40 -19.57 13.36 0.67
CA GLY A 40 -20.24 14.08 1.77
C GLY A 40 -20.73 13.18 2.91
N LYS A 41 -20.36 11.90 2.91
CA LYS A 41 -20.78 10.89 3.89
C LYS A 41 -19.84 10.98 5.07
N GLY A 42 -20.39 11.43 6.20
CA GLY A 42 -19.66 11.71 7.42
C GLY A 42 -18.77 10.56 7.91
N ARG A 43 -17.80 10.96 8.74
CA ARG A 43 -16.72 10.29 9.49
C ARG A 43 -16.95 8.86 10.04
N LYS A 44 -18.13 8.27 9.85
CA LYS A 44 -18.55 6.93 10.28
C LYS A 44 -18.53 5.87 9.17
N TYR A 45 -18.19 6.22 7.92
CA TYR A 45 -18.04 5.19 6.89
C TYR A 45 -16.78 4.36 7.17
N PRO A 46 -16.90 3.06 7.49
CA PRO A 46 -15.73 2.22 7.66
C PRO A 46 -15.06 2.11 6.29
N VAL A 47 -13.98 2.83 6.11
CA VAL A 47 -13.12 2.74 4.92
C VAL A 47 -12.45 1.38 5.00
N PRO A 48 -12.82 0.39 4.15
CA PRO A 48 -12.23 -0.93 4.24
C PRO A 48 -10.74 -0.80 3.89
N PHE A 49 -9.87 -1.28 4.78
CA PHE A 49 -8.41 -1.18 4.60
C PHE A 49 -7.90 -2.14 3.52
N GLY A 50 -8.64 -3.23 3.26
CA GLY A 50 -8.29 -4.28 2.30
C GLY A 50 -8.09 -3.85 0.84
N PRO A 51 -8.99 -3.05 0.23
CA PRO A 51 -8.79 -2.50 -1.12
C PRO A 51 -7.55 -1.62 -1.24
N PHE A 52 -7.27 -0.78 -0.23
CA PHE A 52 -6.08 0.07 -0.22
C PHE A 52 -4.79 -0.73 -0.01
N LEU A 53 -4.83 -1.79 0.82
CA LEU A 53 -3.74 -2.75 0.95
C LEU A 53 -3.46 -3.51 -0.36
N SER A 54 -4.51 -3.87 -1.09
CA SER A 54 -4.36 -4.54 -2.40
C SER A 54 -3.76 -3.59 -3.43
N LEU A 55 -4.20 -2.32 -3.47
CA LEU A 55 -3.60 -1.28 -4.30
C LEU A 55 -2.15 -0.99 -3.92
N GLY A 56 -1.85 -0.86 -2.62
CA GLY A 56 -0.48 -0.69 -2.13
C GLY A 56 0.41 -1.89 -2.41
N GLY A 57 -0.13 -3.11 -2.38
CA GLY A 57 0.60 -4.33 -2.74
C GLY A 57 0.88 -4.43 -4.24
N ILE A 58 -0.05 -3.99 -5.09
CA ILE A 58 0.19 -3.86 -6.54
C ILE A 58 1.25 -2.78 -6.79
N LEU A 59 1.14 -1.62 -6.13
CA LEU A 59 2.14 -0.57 -6.22
C LEU A 59 3.50 -1.04 -5.72
N SER A 60 3.57 -1.80 -4.63
CA SER A 60 4.81 -2.44 -4.20
C SER A 60 5.32 -3.39 -5.27
N LEU A 61 4.50 -4.23 -5.90
CA LEU A 61 4.97 -5.11 -6.99
C LEU A 61 5.62 -4.34 -8.16
N PHE A 62 5.10 -3.17 -8.53
CA PHE A 62 5.65 -2.36 -9.63
C PHE A 62 6.83 -1.48 -9.21
N PHE A 63 6.76 -0.82 -8.05
CA PHE A 63 7.78 0.11 -7.58
C PHE A 63 8.84 -0.54 -6.69
N ASN A 64 8.65 -1.77 -6.21
CA ASN A 64 9.66 -2.47 -5.41
C ASN A 64 10.94 -2.68 -6.20
N ARG A 65 10.86 -3.01 -7.49
CA ARG A 65 12.06 -3.12 -8.34
C ARG A 65 12.80 -1.79 -8.44
N GLU A 66 12.11 -0.69 -8.73
CA GLU A 66 12.75 0.64 -8.81
C GLU A 66 13.32 1.09 -7.46
N ILE A 67 12.62 0.83 -6.35
CA ILE A 67 13.06 1.21 -5.00
C ILE A 67 14.27 0.35 -4.58
N ILE A 68 14.25 -0.96 -4.85
CA ILE A 68 15.37 -1.86 -4.58
C ILE A 68 16.56 -1.54 -5.48
N GLU A 69 16.35 -1.27 -6.77
CA GLU A 69 17.42 -0.88 -7.71
C GLU A 69 18.05 0.47 -7.30
N TRP A 70 17.24 1.44 -6.88
CA TRP A 70 17.72 2.71 -6.34
C TRP A 70 18.49 2.52 -5.02
N TYR A 71 18.01 1.65 -4.13
CA TYR A 71 18.62 1.39 -2.83
C TYR A 71 19.91 0.56 -2.92
N ILE A 72 19.97 -0.39 -3.87
CA ILE A 72 21.17 -1.20 -4.15
C ILE A 72 22.18 -0.39 -4.98
N GLY A 73 21.78 0.74 -5.57
CA GLY A 73 22.69 1.65 -6.27
C GLY A 73 23.37 1.00 -7.47
N MET A 74 22.73 0.00 -8.09
CA MET A 74 23.29 -0.69 -9.24
C MET A 74 22.94 0.09 -10.52
N SER A 75 23.56 1.26 -10.64
CA SER A 75 23.79 1.88 -11.95
C SER A 75 24.98 1.18 -12.60
N LEU A 76 24.78 -0.02 -13.16
CA LEU A 76 25.76 -0.71 -14.02
C LEU A 76 25.06 -1.75 -14.89
#